data_AF-A0A1H4EFT8-F1
#
_entry.id   AF-A0A1H4EFT8-F1
#
_cell.length_a   1.000
_cell.length_b   1.000
_cell.length_c   1.000
_cell.angle_alpha   90.00
_cell.angle_beta   90.00
_cell.angle_gamma   90.00
#
_symmetry.space_group_name_H-M   'P 1'
#
loop_
_entity.id
_entity.type
_entity.pdbx_description
1 polymer ?
#
loop_
_entity_poly.entity_id
_entity_poly.type
_entity_poly.pdbx_seq_one_letter_code
_entity_poly.pdbx_strand_id
1 'polypeptide(L)'
;MDINARINWMPGMELTADTFNEVFEKWDFRQRLAIRAALGCNHMGLVPGAPFSCNGTFVKNRYEVTNMQCMALLPSGRIVNAEEDVQVPIPMLFGDKYYLTIGFANEQTEFEKKGIPFVRPRYAYAIHTIEEVESADVFPLSRFSVNEGVFSIDTDYIPPCLLLEDEPRFKTYIDQYTELMNTLAIHANMADGEGKRALLRYVFQLKSFSLQSTMQDFILLTQEMAQAIDYYIMTPNNQSKEIPAPHHADIQAWLGWVVSYMQGAAVILDGVVLDNTVIDYEALLAQAKAELYEKLHPELIEKLLADLKAELQAEMRQQTEQLTTYINENLKNAILEELKNEMDDRTGKMSQMLTEKFEEFRKDTYDQLYDKLYFALFDSLFNALYVPEPEELKFVPQI
;
A
#
# COMPACT_ATOMS: atom_id res chain seq x y z
N MET A 1 48.10 26.14 -7.20
CA MET A 1 48.41 27.44 -6.58
C MET A 1 48.08 27.34 -5.09
N ASP A 2 48.89 27.89 -4.18
CA ASP A 2 48.44 28.06 -2.79
C ASP A 2 47.49 29.26 -2.72
N ILE A 3 46.23 28.99 -2.39
CA ILE A 3 45.17 30.00 -2.30
C ILE A 3 45.38 30.97 -1.14
N ASN A 4 46.15 30.59 -0.10
CA ASN A 4 46.38 31.39 1.10
C ASN A 4 47.65 32.25 1.01
N ALA A 5 48.58 31.91 0.11
CA ALA A 5 49.77 32.71 -0.16
C ALA A 5 49.42 34.18 -0.46
N ARG A 6 50.23 35.09 0.06
CA ARG A 6 50.11 36.55 -0.12
C ARG A 6 51.49 37.15 -0.31
N ILE A 7 51.58 38.30 -0.98
CA ILE A 7 52.85 39.05 -1.04
C ILE A 7 53.22 39.51 0.38
N ASN A 8 54.47 39.27 0.74
CA ASN A 8 55.05 39.73 2.00
C ASN A 8 55.67 41.11 1.79
N TRP A 9 54.85 42.16 1.92
CA TRP A 9 55.29 43.55 1.76
C TRP A 9 56.35 43.92 2.80
N MET A 10 57.52 44.35 2.35
CA MET A 10 58.64 44.74 3.22
C MET A 10 59.01 46.22 3.00
N PRO A 11 59.48 46.95 4.04
CA PRO A 11 60.00 48.30 3.87
C PRO A 11 61.17 48.33 2.87
N GLY A 12 61.10 49.22 1.87
CA GLY A 12 62.10 49.31 0.82
C GLY A 12 62.02 48.23 -0.27
N MET A 13 60.97 47.41 -0.29
CA MET A 13 60.69 46.49 -1.40
C MET A 13 60.43 47.27 -2.71
N GLU A 14 61.04 46.82 -3.80
CA GLU A 14 60.80 47.35 -5.15
C GLU A 14 59.39 46.99 -5.64
N LEU A 15 58.71 47.93 -6.28
CA LEU A 15 57.36 47.75 -6.81
C LEU A 15 57.41 47.57 -8.33
N THR A 16 57.26 46.32 -8.78
CA THR A 16 57.20 45.95 -10.21
C THR A 16 55.76 45.73 -10.68
N ALA A 17 55.52 45.74 -11.99
CA ALA A 17 54.22 45.36 -12.55
C ALA A 17 53.79 43.95 -12.11
N ASP A 18 54.73 42.99 -12.10
CA ASP A 18 54.49 41.61 -11.67
C ASP A 18 54.03 41.52 -10.21
N THR A 19 54.54 42.42 -9.35
CA THR A 19 54.11 42.53 -7.94
C THR A 19 52.62 42.87 -7.83
N PHE A 20 52.07 43.64 -8.77
CA PHE A 20 50.64 43.94 -8.82
C PHE A 20 49.84 42.83 -9.53
N ASN A 21 50.36 42.28 -10.64
CA ASN A 21 49.72 41.20 -11.38
C ASN A 21 49.47 39.97 -10.49
N GLU A 22 50.48 39.52 -9.73
CA GLU A 22 50.40 38.39 -8.79
C GLU A 22 49.39 38.64 -7.64
N VAL A 23 49.15 39.90 -7.26
CA VAL A 23 48.09 40.27 -6.31
C VAL A 23 46.72 40.18 -6.97
N PHE A 24 46.56 40.74 -8.16
CA PHE A 24 45.28 40.75 -8.87
C PHE A 24 44.84 39.35 -9.30
N GLU A 25 45.73 38.49 -9.78
CA GLU A 25 45.41 37.08 -10.10
C GLU A 25 44.96 36.31 -8.85
N LYS A 26 45.64 36.49 -7.71
CA LYS A 26 45.24 35.87 -6.44
C LYS A 26 43.91 36.42 -5.91
N TRP A 27 43.57 37.67 -6.19
CA TRP A 27 42.29 38.26 -5.81
C TRP A 27 41.15 37.78 -6.72
N ASP A 28 41.33 37.79 -8.05
CA ASP A 28 40.38 37.21 -9.01
C ASP A 28 40.10 35.74 -8.70
N PHE A 29 41.15 34.92 -8.52
CA PHE A 29 40.99 33.51 -8.21
C PHE A 29 40.20 33.28 -6.92
N ARG A 30 40.50 34.03 -5.84
CA ARG A 30 39.75 33.95 -4.58
C ARG A 30 38.30 34.41 -4.73
N GLN A 31 38.06 35.50 -5.46
CA GLN A 31 36.72 36.04 -5.70
C GLN A 31 35.87 35.05 -6.49
N ARG A 32 36.41 34.49 -7.57
CA ARG A 32 35.74 33.47 -8.40
C ARG A 32 35.46 32.19 -7.62
N LEU A 33 36.40 31.73 -6.80
CA LEU A 33 36.22 30.57 -5.92
C LEU A 33 35.12 30.85 -4.87
N ALA A 34 35.08 32.04 -4.28
CA ALA A 34 34.03 32.43 -3.33
C ALA A 34 32.65 32.52 -3.99
N ILE A 35 32.55 33.11 -5.19
CA ILE A 35 31.31 33.15 -5.97
C ILE A 35 30.84 31.73 -6.31
N ARG A 36 31.74 30.84 -6.75
CA ARG A 36 31.43 29.44 -7.06
C ARG A 36 31.08 28.60 -5.83
N ALA A 37 31.60 28.93 -4.65
CA ALA A 37 31.20 28.31 -3.40
C ALA A 37 29.83 28.81 -2.90
N ALA A 38 29.48 30.07 -3.15
CA ALA A 38 28.21 30.67 -2.71
C ALA A 38 27.03 30.34 -3.65
N LEU A 39 27.25 30.38 -4.98
CA LEU A 39 26.22 30.12 -5.98
C LEU A 39 26.20 28.67 -6.48
N GLY A 40 27.18 27.85 -6.10
CA GLY A 40 27.42 26.53 -6.70
C GLY A 40 28.24 26.57 -8.00
N CYS A 41 28.68 25.39 -8.42
CA CYS A 41 29.52 25.23 -9.61
C CYS A 41 28.73 25.48 -10.90
N ASN A 42 29.42 25.97 -11.93
CA ASN A 42 28.96 26.17 -13.31
C ASN A 42 27.75 27.09 -13.58
N HIS A 43 26.90 27.44 -12.60
CA HIS A 43 25.76 28.32 -12.82
C HIS A 43 26.18 29.69 -13.39
N MET A 44 25.64 30.04 -14.55
CA MET A 44 25.83 31.34 -15.23
C MET A 44 24.57 32.20 -15.11
N GLY A 45 24.68 33.52 -15.26
CA GLY A 45 23.50 34.39 -15.23
C GLY A 45 23.81 35.89 -15.32
N LEU A 46 22.82 36.67 -15.77
CA LEU A 46 22.80 38.13 -15.61
C LEU A 46 23.02 38.53 -14.15
N VAL A 47 23.78 39.61 -13.93
CA VAL A 47 24.07 40.15 -12.60
C VAL A 47 22.89 41.01 -12.10
N PRO A 48 22.36 40.80 -10.89
CA PRO A 48 21.14 41.45 -10.44
C PRO A 48 21.15 42.98 -10.51
N GLY A 49 20.10 43.54 -11.12
CA GLY A 49 19.91 44.98 -11.29
C GLY A 49 20.84 45.65 -12.30
N ALA A 50 21.63 44.89 -13.07
CA ALA A 50 22.42 45.43 -14.18
C ALA A 50 21.55 45.59 -15.45
N PRO A 51 21.81 46.60 -16.31
CA PRO A 51 21.10 46.74 -17.57
C PRO A 51 21.45 45.61 -18.54
N PHE A 52 20.43 45.07 -19.21
CA PHE A 52 20.58 44.09 -20.28
C PHE A 52 19.86 44.56 -21.56
N SER A 53 20.55 44.49 -22.70
CA SER A 53 20.03 44.81 -24.03
C SER A 53 20.83 44.05 -25.09
N CYS A 54 20.15 43.20 -25.87
CA CYS A 54 20.75 42.47 -26.99
C CYS A 54 19.79 42.39 -28.20
N ASN A 55 19.42 43.55 -28.75
CA ASN A 55 18.56 43.64 -29.93
C ASN A 55 19.40 43.63 -31.22
N GLY A 56 19.57 42.45 -31.81
CA GLY A 56 20.34 42.25 -33.04
C GLY A 56 19.51 42.31 -34.32
N THR A 57 20.19 42.34 -35.47
CA THR A 57 19.61 42.17 -36.82
C THR A 57 20.53 41.34 -37.71
N PHE A 58 19.98 40.64 -38.71
CA PHE A 58 20.76 39.89 -39.69
C PHE A 58 21.05 40.74 -40.93
N VAL A 59 22.33 41.01 -41.19
CA VAL A 59 22.81 41.87 -42.28
C VAL A 59 23.76 41.06 -43.17
N LYS A 60 23.26 40.56 -44.30
CA LYS A 60 24.00 39.68 -45.23
C LYS A 60 24.50 38.41 -44.51
N ASN A 61 25.81 38.32 -44.24
CA ASN A 61 26.45 37.20 -43.53
C ASN A 61 26.95 37.63 -42.14
N ARG A 62 26.30 38.63 -41.51
CA ARG A 62 26.60 39.09 -40.16
C ARG A 62 25.35 39.16 -39.31
N TYR A 63 25.51 38.91 -38.01
CA TYR A 63 24.58 39.34 -36.98
C TYR A 63 25.16 40.62 -36.35
N GLU A 64 24.39 41.70 -36.38
CA GLU A 64 24.82 43.03 -35.93
C GLU A 64 23.90 43.51 -34.80
N VAL A 65 24.48 43.82 -33.64
CA VAL A 65 23.78 44.28 -32.42
C VAL A 65 24.29 45.68 -32.07
N THR A 66 23.39 46.66 -32.06
CA THR A 66 23.73 48.05 -31.71
C THR A 66 23.47 48.31 -30.23
N ASN A 67 24.41 48.99 -29.55
CA ASN A 67 24.37 49.29 -28.11
C ASN A 67 24.02 48.04 -27.28
N MET A 68 24.82 46.98 -27.43
CA MET A 68 24.69 45.77 -26.64
C MET A 68 25.18 46.07 -25.22
N GLN A 69 24.32 45.84 -24.23
CA GLN A 69 24.62 46.00 -22.81
C GLN A 69 24.42 44.66 -22.11
N CYS A 70 25.45 44.18 -21.41
CA CYS A 70 25.36 42.94 -20.64
C CYS A 70 26.37 42.95 -19.49
N MET A 71 25.88 42.70 -18.26
CA MET A 71 26.72 42.26 -17.15
C MET A 71 26.30 40.85 -16.73
N ALA A 72 27.19 39.87 -16.87
CA ALA A 72 26.86 38.46 -16.67
C ALA A 72 28.01 37.68 -16.02
N LEU A 73 27.66 36.72 -15.16
CA LEU A 73 28.55 35.73 -14.58
C LEU A 73 28.71 34.54 -15.53
N LEU A 74 29.95 34.23 -15.91
CA LEU A 74 30.31 33.07 -16.74
C LEU A 74 30.52 31.79 -15.90
N PRO A 75 30.43 30.58 -16.49
CA PRO A 75 30.66 29.31 -15.80
C PRO A 75 31.96 29.24 -14.97
N SER A 76 33.06 29.88 -15.41
CA SER A 76 34.34 29.94 -14.68
C SER A 76 34.37 30.89 -13.47
N GLY A 77 33.25 31.56 -13.19
CA GLY A 77 33.09 32.56 -12.12
C GLY A 77 33.52 33.98 -12.51
N ARG A 78 34.07 34.18 -13.72
CA ARG A 78 34.41 35.53 -14.24
C ARG A 78 33.14 36.33 -14.53
N ILE A 79 33.20 37.65 -14.36
CA ILE A 79 32.09 38.56 -14.69
C ILE A 79 32.45 39.35 -15.95
N VAL A 80 31.63 39.21 -16.99
CA VAL A 80 31.65 40.05 -18.19
C VAL A 80 30.87 41.33 -17.89
N ASN A 81 31.35 42.47 -18.40
CA ASN A 81 30.67 43.76 -18.34
C ASN A 81 30.92 44.53 -19.65
N ALA A 82 29.99 44.38 -20.59
CA ALA A 82 30.12 44.86 -21.96
C ALA A 82 29.06 45.92 -22.29
N GLU A 83 29.52 46.97 -22.97
CA GLU A 83 28.73 48.10 -23.47
C GLU A 83 29.39 48.57 -24.78
N GLU A 84 28.97 47.98 -25.91
CA GLU A 84 29.59 48.19 -27.22
C GLU A 84 28.70 47.72 -28.38
N ASP A 85 29.00 48.18 -29.61
CA ASP A 85 28.39 47.65 -30.83
C ASP A 85 29.08 46.35 -31.25
N VAL A 86 28.30 45.33 -31.61
CA VAL A 86 28.79 43.98 -31.90
C VAL A 86 28.48 43.60 -33.34
N GLN A 87 29.46 43.05 -34.06
CA GLN A 87 29.25 42.42 -35.37
C GLN A 87 29.91 41.03 -35.40
N VAL A 88 29.11 39.98 -35.55
CA VAL A 88 29.59 38.59 -35.60
C VAL A 88 29.38 38.03 -37.01
N PRO A 89 30.42 37.48 -37.67
CA PRO A 89 30.25 36.76 -38.93
C PRO A 89 29.49 35.46 -38.69
N ILE A 90 28.49 35.18 -39.52
CA ILE A 90 27.71 33.94 -39.43
C ILE A 90 28.56 32.79 -40.03
N PRO A 91 28.87 31.72 -39.25
CA PRO A 91 29.62 30.57 -39.77
C PRO A 91 28.71 29.67 -40.64
N MET A 92 29.23 28.53 -41.10
CA MET A 92 28.39 27.54 -41.80
C MET A 92 27.59 26.73 -40.77
N LEU A 93 26.26 26.80 -40.86
CA LEU A 93 25.31 26.26 -39.89
C LEU A 93 24.62 25.00 -40.43
N PHE A 94 24.33 24.02 -39.57
CA PHE A 94 23.88 22.67 -39.97
C PHE A 94 22.67 22.09 -39.19
N GLY A 95 22.42 22.54 -37.96
CA GLY A 95 21.17 22.31 -37.21
C GLY A 95 20.28 23.57 -37.11
N ASP A 96 19.26 23.52 -36.26
CA ASP A 96 18.11 24.43 -36.35
C ASP A 96 18.15 25.66 -35.42
N LYS A 97 18.89 25.58 -34.30
CA LYS A 97 18.93 26.58 -33.21
C LYS A 97 20.38 26.97 -32.85
N TYR A 98 20.59 28.26 -32.60
CA TYR A 98 21.89 28.83 -32.23
C TYR A 98 21.77 29.97 -31.23
N TYR A 99 22.89 30.28 -30.58
CA TYR A 99 23.01 31.35 -29.61
C TYR A 99 24.11 32.32 -30.04
N LEU A 100 23.83 33.63 -30.08
CA LEU A 100 24.89 34.62 -29.91
C LEU A 100 25.42 34.49 -28.49
N THR A 101 26.74 34.44 -28.35
CA THR A 101 27.41 34.33 -27.06
C THR A 101 28.45 35.43 -26.85
N ILE A 102 28.75 35.72 -25.59
CA ILE A 102 29.88 36.56 -25.16
C ILE A 102 30.77 35.79 -24.19
N GLY A 103 32.08 35.96 -24.34
CA GLY A 103 33.09 35.42 -23.43
C GLY A 103 34.37 36.26 -23.44
N PHE A 104 35.45 35.72 -22.90
CA PHE A 104 36.77 36.39 -22.89
C PHE A 104 37.68 35.84 -23.98
N ALA A 105 38.27 36.73 -24.78
CA ALA A 105 39.41 36.40 -25.63
C ALA A 105 40.70 36.30 -24.80
N ASN A 106 41.75 35.74 -25.41
CA ASN A 106 43.11 35.73 -24.86
C ASN A 106 43.82 37.11 -24.98
N GLU A 107 43.23 38.03 -25.73
CA GLU A 107 43.76 39.37 -25.99
C GLU A 107 43.26 40.39 -24.95
N GLN A 108 43.99 41.50 -24.83
CA GLN A 108 43.59 42.65 -24.04
C GLN A 108 43.38 43.87 -24.95
N THR A 109 42.51 44.78 -24.50
CA THR A 109 42.20 46.05 -25.19
C THR A 109 42.63 47.21 -24.30
N GLU A 110 43.55 48.02 -24.81
CA GLU A 110 43.95 49.29 -24.20
C GLU A 110 42.92 50.38 -24.51
N PHE A 111 42.66 51.25 -23.53
CA PHE A 111 41.79 52.43 -23.70
C PHE A 111 42.21 53.53 -22.73
N GLU A 112 41.98 54.79 -23.08
CA GLU A 112 42.31 55.93 -22.20
C GLU A 112 41.05 56.50 -21.53
N LYS A 113 41.15 56.88 -20.25
CA LYS A 113 40.08 57.56 -19.52
C LYS A 113 40.65 58.71 -18.69
N LYS A 114 40.44 59.95 -19.17
CA LYS A 114 40.90 61.21 -18.55
C LYS A 114 42.44 61.33 -18.44
N GLY A 115 43.20 60.98 -19.47
CA GLY A 115 44.67 61.03 -19.46
C GLY A 115 45.35 59.86 -18.75
N ILE A 116 44.58 58.84 -18.33
CA ILE A 116 45.09 57.62 -17.70
C ILE A 116 44.85 56.45 -18.65
N PRO A 117 45.89 55.69 -19.04
CA PRO A 117 45.73 54.46 -19.80
C PRO A 117 45.19 53.35 -18.88
N PHE A 118 44.22 52.61 -19.40
CA PHE A 118 43.63 51.43 -18.79
C PHE A 118 43.70 50.25 -19.78
N VAL A 119 43.64 49.05 -19.24
CA VAL A 119 43.59 47.81 -20.02
C VAL A 119 42.42 46.98 -19.50
N ARG A 120 41.63 46.41 -20.41
CA ARG A 120 40.60 45.41 -20.08
C ARG A 120 40.79 44.16 -20.94
N PRO A 121 40.35 42.97 -20.50
CA PRO A 121 40.23 41.82 -21.39
C PRO A 121 39.38 42.16 -22.63
N ARG A 122 39.76 41.65 -23.79
CA ARG A 122 38.94 41.77 -25.00
C ARG A 122 37.79 40.77 -24.92
N TYR A 123 36.57 41.22 -25.23
CA TYR A 123 35.43 40.31 -25.34
C TYR A 123 35.44 39.55 -26.67
N ALA A 124 35.12 38.26 -26.59
CA ALA A 124 34.94 37.37 -27.73
C ALA A 124 33.44 37.16 -27.97
N TYR A 125 33.00 37.35 -29.20
CA TYR A 125 31.62 37.12 -29.63
C TYR A 125 31.59 36.02 -30.68
N ALA A 126 30.73 35.03 -30.48
CA ALA A 126 30.64 33.85 -31.33
C ALA A 126 29.19 33.33 -31.40
N ILE A 127 28.90 32.58 -32.45
CA ILE A 127 27.66 31.85 -32.63
C ILE A 127 27.94 30.38 -32.28
N HIS A 128 27.18 29.83 -31.35
CA HIS A 128 27.37 28.49 -30.80
C HIS A 128 26.07 27.66 -30.79
N THR A 129 26.18 26.34 -30.78
CA THR A 129 25.08 25.42 -30.42
C THR A 129 24.89 25.36 -28.89
N ILE A 130 23.88 24.63 -28.40
CA ILE A 130 23.65 24.50 -26.95
C ILE A 130 24.78 23.71 -26.26
N GLU A 131 25.30 22.68 -26.92
CA GLU A 131 26.37 21.81 -26.43
C GLU A 131 27.71 22.58 -26.34
N GLU A 132 27.94 23.51 -27.27
CA GLU A 132 29.09 24.43 -27.24
C GLU A 132 28.95 25.47 -26.11
N VAL A 133 27.74 25.98 -25.85
CA VAL A 133 27.47 26.89 -24.71
C VAL A 133 27.70 26.19 -23.37
N GLU A 134 27.30 24.93 -23.23
CA GLU A 134 27.48 24.17 -21.97
C GLU A 134 28.92 23.70 -21.72
N SER A 135 29.75 23.61 -22.77
CA SER A 135 31.15 23.18 -22.67
C SER A 135 32.17 24.34 -22.68
N ALA A 136 31.77 25.55 -23.05
CA ALA A 136 32.63 26.73 -23.09
C ALA A 136 32.38 27.72 -21.93
N ASP A 137 33.37 28.56 -21.62
CA ASP A 137 33.22 29.66 -20.66
C ASP A 137 32.63 30.91 -21.33
N VAL A 138 31.35 30.82 -21.69
CA VAL A 138 30.59 31.85 -22.41
C VAL A 138 29.21 32.06 -21.78
N PHE A 139 28.55 33.16 -22.15
CA PHE A 139 27.17 33.48 -21.77
C PHE A 139 26.30 33.69 -23.02
N PRO A 140 25.13 33.04 -23.13
CA PRO A 140 24.25 33.15 -24.31
C PRO A 140 23.34 34.40 -24.22
N LEU A 141 23.59 35.35 -25.13
CA LEU A 141 22.92 36.65 -25.20
C LEU A 141 21.56 36.59 -25.89
N SER A 142 21.45 35.90 -27.03
CA SER A 142 20.20 35.79 -27.80
C SER A 142 20.14 34.49 -28.60
N ARG A 143 18.99 33.81 -28.59
CA ARG A 143 18.71 32.62 -29.41
C ARG A 143 18.16 33.05 -30.78
N PHE A 144 18.47 32.27 -31.81
CA PHE A 144 17.87 32.39 -33.13
C PHE A 144 17.79 31.02 -33.82
N SER A 145 16.90 30.91 -34.80
CA SER A 145 16.70 29.70 -35.61
C SER A 145 16.95 29.93 -37.09
N VAL A 146 17.27 28.86 -37.81
CA VAL A 146 17.51 28.87 -39.26
C VAL A 146 16.56 27.91 -39.96
N ASN A 147 15.53 28.44 -40.63
CA ASN A 147 14.53 27.65 -41.35
C ASN A 147 14.64 27.95 -42.86
N GLU A 148 14.89 26.93 -43.68
CA GLU A 148 15.08 27.05 -45.14
C GLU A 148 16.11 28.11 -45.57
N GLY A 149 17.10 28.40 -44.72
CA GLY A 149 18.12 29.44 -44.92
C GLY A 149 17.68 30.86 -44.52
N VAL A 150 16.45 31.02 -44.02
CA VAL A 150 15.97 32.26 -43.40
C VAL A 150 16.31 32.25 -41.90
N PHE A 151 16.94 33.33 -41.44
CA PHE A 151 17.30 33.53 -40.05
C PHE A 151 16.18 34.28 -39.30
N SER A 152 15.69 33.73 -38.19
CA SER A 152 14.70 34.38 -37.32
C SER A 152 15.21 34.48 -35.89
N ILE A 153 15.25 35.69 -35.34
CA ILE A 153 15.56 35.94 -33.93
C ILE A 153 14.40 35.42 -33.07
N ASP A 154 14.73 34.76 -31.98
CA ASP A 154 13.76 34.21 -31.05
C ASP A 154 13.44 35.23 -29.95
N THR A 155 12.25 35.84 -30.01
CA THR A 155 11.80 36.84 -29.04
C THR A 155 11.43 36.24 -27.69
N ASP A 156 11.14 34.94 -27.65
CA ASP A 156 10.59 34.27 -26.48
C ASP A 156 11.69 33.66 -25.62
N TYR A 157 12.90 33.50 -26.17
CA TYR A 157 14.12 33.14 -25.43
C TYR A 157 14.37 34.02 -24.21
N ILE A 158 14.62 33.36 -23.08
CA ILE A 158 15.01 33.95 -21.81
C ILE A 158 16.51 33.73 -21.61
N PRO A 159 17.34 34.79 -21.49
CA PRO A 159 18.73 34.64 -21.12
C PRO A 159 18.85 34.14 -19.67
N PRO A 160 19.92 33.38 -19.32
CA PRO A 160 20.10 32.91 -17.94
C PRO A 160 20.23 34.10 -16.98
N CYS A 161 19.51 34.08 -15.87
CA CYS A 161 19.59 35.10 -14.80
C CYS A 161 20.05 34.46 -13.48
N LEU A 162 20.64 35.27 -12.59
CA LEU A 162 20.95 34.80 -11.23
C LEU A 162 19.71 34.85 -10.33
N LEU A 163 18.90 35.90 -10.42
CA LEU A 163 17.61 36.05 -9.72
C LEU A 163 16.47 36.16 -10.75
N LEU A 164 15.26 35.73 -10.38
CA LEU A 164 14.11 35.81 -11.28
C LEU A 164 13.63 37.25 -11.54
N GLU A 165 13.93 38.19 -10.65
CA GLU A 165 13.51 39.60 -10.78
C GLU A 165 14.17 40.34 -11.95
N ASP A 166 15.29 39.83 -12.48
CA ASP A 166 15.98 40.38 -13.65
C ASP A 166 15.26 40.09 -14.98
N GLU A 167 14.29 39.17 -15.00
CA GLU A 167 13.53 38.80 -16.19
C GLU A 167 12.01 38.69 -15.89
N PRO A 168 11.18 39.66 -16.33
CA PRO A 168 9.76 39.71 -15.97
C PRO A 168 8.94 38.51 -16.46
N ARG A 169 9.37 37.79 -17.50
CA ARG A 169 8.65 36.61 -18.01
C ARG A 169 8.57 35.47 -17.00
N PHE A 170 9.50 35.36 -16.04
CA PHE A 170 9.37 34.38 -14.95
C PHE A 170 8.12 34.61 -14.09
N LYS A 171 7.70 35.85 -13.89
CA LYS A 171 6.46 36.15 -13.15
C LYS A 171 5.24 35.60 -13.89
N THR A 172 5.19 35.75 -15.21
CA THR A 172 4.14 35.17 -16.06
C THR A 172 4.10 33.64 -15.94
N TYR A 173 5.25 32.96 -15.96
CA TYR A 173 5.30 31.50 -15.76
C TYR A 173 4.88 31.07 -14.34
N ILE A 174 5.28 31.79 -13.29
CA ILE A 174 4.84 31.51 -11.90
C ILE A 174 3.32 31.61 -11.77
N ASP A 175 2.71 32.64 -12.36
CA ASP A 175 1.26 32.83 -12.31
C ASP A 175 0.52 31.77 -13.16
N GLN A 176 1.04 31.43 -14.34
CA GLN A 176 0.49 30.37 -15.19
C GLN A 176 0.58 28.97 -14.53
N TYR A 177 1.72 28.63 -13.92
CA TYR A 177 1.86 27.38 -13.14
C TYR A 177 0.95 27.38 -11.92
N THR A 178 0.74 28.54 -11.29
CA THR A 178 -0.19 28.65 -10.16
C THR A 178 -1.61 28.28 -10.58
N GLU A 179 -2.08 28.77 -11.73
CA GLU A 179 -3.40 28.47 -12.27
C GLU A 179 -3.53 27.01 -12.73
N LEU A 180 -2.57 26.50 -13.51
CA LEU A 180 -2.56 25.12 -13.99
C LEU A 180 -2.45 24.10 -12.85
N MET A 181 -1.52 24.29 -11.91
CA MET A 181 -1.37 23.41 -10.75
C MET A 181 -2.61 23.46 -9.85
N ASN A 182 -3.24 24.63 -9.68
CA ASN A 182 -4.50 24.75 -8.94
C ASN A 182 -5.63 24.01 -9.64
N THR A 183 -5.67 24.02 -10.97
CA THR A 183 -6.67 23.31 -11.77
C THR A 183 -6.52 21.79 -11.61
N LEU A 184 -5.30 21.25 -11.69
CA LEU A 184 -5.01 19.84 -11.41
C LEU A 184 -5.37 19.46 -9.96
N ALA A 185 -5.02 20.33 -8.99
CA ALA A 185 -5.25 20.08 -7.56
C ALA A 185 -6.73 20.07 -7.14
N ILE A 186 -7.62 20.78 -7.85
CA ILE A 186 -9.07 20.79 -7.56
C ILE A 186 -9.87 19.91 -8.52
N HIS A 187 -9.21 19.22 -9.46
CA HIS A 187 -9.88 18.44 -10.49
C HIS A 187 -10.78 17.33 -9.89
N ALA A 188 -11.97 17.13 -10.46
CA ALA A 188 -12.96 16.19 -9.93
C ALA A 188 -12.42 14.74 -9.86
N ASN A 189 -11.65 14.34 -10.87
CA ASN A 189 -11.05 13.01 -10.96
C ASN A 189 -9.72 12.88 -10.18
N MET A 190 -9.29 13.91 -9.46
CA MET A 190 -8.13 13.85 -8.56
C MET A 190 -8.56 13.40 -7.16
N ALA A 191 -8.23 12.14 -6.82
CA ALA A 191 -8.64 11.49 -5.58
C ALA A 191 -8.29 12.30 -4.31
N ASP A 192 -9.22 12.35 -3.35
CA ASP A 192 -9.05 13.01 -2.06
C ASP A 192 -8.05 12.25 -1.17
N GLY A 193 -6.77 12.53 -1.35
CA GLY A 193 -5.67 11.85 -0.67
C GLY A 193 -4.36 12.64 -0.71
N GLU A 194 -3.24 11.92 -0.74
CA GLU A 194 -1.89 12.50 -0.67
C GLU A 194 -1.54 13.36 -1.90
N GLY A 195 -1.78 12.85 -3.11
CA GLY A 195 -1.50 13.58 -4.35
C GLY A 195 -2.17 14.95 -4.39
N LYS A 196 -3.47 15.03 -4.06
CA LYS A 196 -4.22 16.29 -3.97
C LYS A 196 -3.60 17.28 -2.98
N ARG A 197 -3.12 16.80 -1.83
CA ARG A 197 -2.41 17.62 -0.83
C ARG A 197 -1.03 18.07 -1.34
N ALA A 198 -0.32 17.24 -2.09
CA ALA A 198 0.96 17.59 -2.71
C ALA A 198 0.79 18.68 -3.78
N LEU A 199 -0.18 18.55 -4.68
CA LEU A 199 -0.48 19.57 -5.69
C LEU A 199 -0.92 20.89 -5.03
N LEU A 200 -1.80 20.86 -4.01
CA LEU A 200 -2.17 22.04 -3.23
C LEU A 200 -0.98 22.70 -2.49
N ARG A 201 -0.01 21.91 -2.00
CA ARG A 201 1.24 22.43 -1.43
C ARG A 201 2.03 23.20 -2.50
N TYR A 202 2.17 22.68 -3.71
CA TYR A 202 2.85 23.40 -4.79
C TYR A 202 2.11 24.69 -5.20
N VAL A 203 0.77 24.70 -5.23
CA VAL A 203 -0.03 25.94 -5.42
C VAL A 203 0.30 26.98 -4.35
N PHE A 204 0.44 26.57 -3.08
CA PHE A 204 0.80 27.49 -1.99
C PHE A 204 2.24 28.01 -2.14
N GLN A 205 3.19 27.13 -2.49
CA GLN A 205 4.59 27.52 -2.74
C GLN A 205 4.70 28.50 -3.92
N LEU A 206 4.03 28.27 -5.04
CA LEU A 206 4.03 29.17 -6.19
C LEU A 206 3.41 30.54 -5.87
N LYS A 207 2.27 30.56 -5.16
CA LYS A 207 1.61 31.81 -4.68
C LYS A 207 2.46 32.64 -3.72
N SER A 208 3.48 32.03 -3.09
CA SER A 208 4.41 32.69 -2.16
C SER A 208 5.85 32.74 -2.69
N PHE A 209 6.08 32.37 -3.95
CA PHE A 209 7.42 32.31 -4.53
C PHE A 209 7.97 33.71 -4.77
N SER A 210 9.15 34.00 -4.21
CA SER A 210 9.80 35.30 -4.38
C SER A 210 10.54 35.37 -5.70
N LEU A 211 10.45 36.52 -6.40
CA LEU A 211 11.31 36.80 -7.56
C LEU A 211 12.78 37.03 -7.17
N GLN A 212 13.05 37.23 -5.88
CA GLN A 212 14.40 37.29 -5.29
C GLN A 212 14.99 35.90 -4.98
N SER A 213 14.28 34.82 -5.34
CA SER A 213 14.85 33.47 -5.36
C SER A 213 15.75 33.30 -6.58
N THR A 214 16.69 32.34 -6.54
CA THR A 214 17.55 32.09 -7.70
C THR A 214 16.80 31.34 -8.80
N MET A 215 17.32 31.41 -10.03
CA MET A 215 16.83 30.56 -11.12
C MET A 215 16.96 29.06 -10.77
N GLN A 216 17.98 28.68 -9.99
CA GLN A 216 18.19 27.31 -9.55
C GLN A 216 17.08 26.80 -8.62
N ASP A 217 16.65 27.62 -7.65
CA ASP A 217 15.58 27.25 -6.71
C ASP A 217 14.25 27.00 -7.44
N PHE A 218 13.98 27.79 -8.49
CA PHE A 218 12.78 27.67 -9.32
C PHE A 218 12.83 26.47 -10.27
N ILE A 219 14.02 26.14 -10.81
CA ILE A 219 14.24 24.91 -11.57
C ILE A 219 13.97 23.68 -10.69
N LEU A 220 14.55 23.63 -9.48
CA LEU A 220 14.33 22.51 -8.56
C LEU A 220 12.85 22.36 -8.18
N LEU A 221 12.16 23.47 -7.85
CA LEU A 221 10.72 23.44 -7.57
C LEU A 221 9.90 22.93 -8.76
N THR A 222 10.18 23.40 -9.99
CA THR A 222 9.45 22.96 -11.18
C THR A 222 9.77 21.50 -11.57
N GLN A 223 10.96 20.99 -11.26
CA GLN A 223 11.30 19.57 -11.39
C GLN A 223 10.55 18.69 -10.37
N GLU A 224 10.51 19.09 -9.09
CA GLU A 224 9.69 18.40 -8.07
C GLU A 224 8.21 18.36 -8.47
N MET A 225 7.68 19.47 -8.98
CA MET A 225 6.31 19.57 -9.49
C MET A 225 6.06 18.62 -10.67
N ALA A 226 6.97 18.52 -11.64
CA ALA A 226 6.85 17.60 -12.76
C ALA A 226 6.90 16.13 -12.30
N GLN A 227 7.80 15.77 -11.37
CA GLN A 227 7.90 14.43 -10.79
C GLN A 227 6.63 14.05 -10.01
N ALA A 228 6.05 14.99 -9.25
CA ALA A 228 4.80 14.77 -8.54
C ALA A 228 3.61 14.58 -9.49
N ILE A 229 3.57 15.31 -10.62
CA ILE A 229 2.55 15.10 -11.67
C ILE A 229 2.74 13.73 -12.33
N ASP A 230 3.98 13.29 -12.61
CA ASP A 230 4.18 11.94 -13.16
C ASP A 230 3.69 10.87 -12.19
N TYR A 231 4.09 10.95 -10.92
CA TYR A 231 3.76 9.96 -9.91
C TYR A 231 2.26 9.90 -9.56
N TYR A 232 1.59 11.05 -9.43
CA TYR A 232 0.18 11.10 -9.01
C TYR A 232 -0.85 11.12 -10.14
N ILE A 233 -0.46 11.47 -11.38
CA ILE A 233 -1.39 11.58 -12.52
C ILE A 233 -0.96 10.68 -13.69
N MET A 234 0.28 10.80 -14.18
CA MET A 234 0.67 10.12 -15.43
C MET A 234 0.87 8.61 -15.25
N THR A 235 1.63 8.20 -14.22
CA THR A 235 1.96 6.81 -13.90
C THR A 235 0.70 5.97 -13.62
N PRO A 236 -0.27 6.39 -12.77
CA PRO A 236 -1.52 5.65 -12.55
C PRO A 236 -2.36 5.44 -13.82
N ASN A 237 -2.24 6.35 -14.79
CA ASN A 237 -2.94 6.29 -16.07
C ASN A 237 -2.12 5.66 -17.22
N ASN A 238 -0.96 5.06 -16.92
CA ASN A 238 -0.03 4.47 -17.91
C ASN A 238 0.46 5.47 -18.98
N GLN A 239 0.56 6.76 -18.62
CA GLN A 239 1.01 7.87 -19.48
C GLN A 239 2.35 8.48 -19.02
N SER A 240 3.05 7.81 -18.09
CA SER A 240 4.37 8.23 -17.58
C SER A 240 5.38 8.48 -18.69
N LYS A 241 6.21 9.51 -18.54
CA LYS A 241 7.22 9.92 -19.53
C LYS A 241 8.52 10.30 -18.84
N GLU A 242 9.63 10.08 -19.54
CA GLU A 242 10.92 10.61 -19.12
C GLU A 242 10.86 12.15 -19.04
N ILE A 243 11.16 12.68 -17.84
CA ILE A 243 11.18 14.12 -17.58
C ILE A 243 12.55 14.64 -18.06
N PRO A 244 12.61 15.57 -19.03
CA PRO A 244 13.87 16.03 -19.58
C PRO A 244 14.68 16.83 -18.55
N ALA A 245 15.99 16.86 -18.72
CA ALA A 245 16.86 17.74 -17.95
C ALA A 245 16.65 19.21 -18.38
N PRO A 246 16.53 20.16 -17.43
CA PRO A 246 16.47 21.58 -17.74
C PRO A 246 17.87 22.11 -18.11
N HIS A 247 18.00 22.74 -19.28
CA HIS A 247 19.23 23.42 -19.69
C HIS A 247 19.29 24.82 -19.08
N HIS A 248 20.30 25.10 -18.24
CA HIS A 248 20.46 26.44 -17.65
C HIS A 248 20.72 27.54 -18.69
N ALA A 249 21.24 27.18 -19.86
CA ALA A 249 21.47 28.07 -21.00
C ALA A 249 20.23 28.29 -21.90
N ASP A 250 19.20 27.45 -21.81
CA ASP A 250 17.90 27.62 -22.50
C ASP A 250 16.75 27.20 -21.57
N ILE A 251 16.55 28.00 -20.51
CA ILE A 251 15.52 27.75 -19.51
C ILE A 251 14.10 27.83 -20.09
N GLN A 252 13.88 28.61 -21.15
CA GLN A 252 12.55 28.78 -21.75
C GLN A 252 12.02 27.50 -22.38
N ALA A 253 12.89 26.63 -22.92
CA ALA A 253 12.50 25.32 -23.42
C ALA A 253 11.91 24.43 -22.31
N TRP A 254 12.55 24.41 -21.12
CA TRP A 254 12.03 23.71 -19.94
C TRP A 254 10.70 24.32 -19.46
N LEU A 255 10.63 25.65 -19.38
CA LEU A 255 9.43 26.32 -18.88
C LEU A 255 8.19 26.04 -19.75
N GLY A 256 8.35 26.09 -21.08
CA GLY A 256 7.30 25.71 -22.03
C GLY A 256 6.93 24.21 -21.98
N TRP A 257 7.91 23.33 -21.73
CA TRP A 257 7.66 21.90 -21.52
C TRP A 257 6.80 21.66 -20.28
N VAL A 258 7.10 22.30 -19.15
CA VAL A 258 6.31 22.16 -17.90
C VAL A 258 4.86 22.63 -18.09
N VAL A 259 4.61 23.74 -18.82
CA VAL A 259 3.25 24.19 -19.18
C VAL A 259 2.51 23.09 -19.95
N SER A 260 3.13 22.57 -21.01
CA SER A 260 2.52 21.55 -21.87
C SER A 260 2.29 20.22 -21.13
N TYR A 261 3.17 19.88 -20.20
CA TYR A 261 3.08 18.66 -19.38
C TYR A 261 1.93 18.77 -18.35
N MET A 262 1.75 19.93 -17.70
CA MET A 262 0.57 20.19 -16.86
C MET A 262 -0.74 20.15 -17.64
N GLN A 263 -0.77 20.73 -18.85
CA GLN A 263 -1.94 20.68 -19.72
C GLN A 263 -2.26 19.25 -20.18
N GLY A 264 -1.24 18.45 -20.50
CA GLY A 264 -1.41 17.02 -20.78
C GLY A 264 -1.95 16.24 -19.58
N ALA A 265 -1.51 16.56 -18.36
CA ALA A 265 -2.03 15.95 -17.13
C ALA A 265 -3.51 16.29 -16.89
N ALA A 266 -3.95 17.52 -17.22
CA ALA A 266 -5.35 17.91 -17.16
C ALA A 266 -6.20 17.11 -18.16
N VAL A 267 -5.78 17.03 -19.43
CA VAL A 267 -6.47 16.26 -20.47
C VAL A 267 -6.55 14.76 -20.14
N ILE A 268 -5.53 14.20 -19.47
CA ILE A 268 -5.57 12.84 -18.95
C ILE A 268 -6.65 12.71 -17.86
N LEU A 269 -6.68 13.63 -16.89
CA LEU A 269 -7.70 13.62 -15.84
C LEU A 269 -9.13 13.87 -16.37
N ASP A 270 -9.31 14.73 -17.38
CA ASP A 270 -10.59 14.90 -18.11
C ASP A 270 -11.04 13.59 -18.78
N GLY A 271 -10.07 12.84 -19.33
CA GLY A 271 -10.30 11.54 -19.98
C GLY A 271 -10.53 10.37 -19.01
N VAL A 272 -10.21 10.53 -17.71
CA VAL A 272 -10.56 9.53 -16.69
C VAL A 272 -12.07 9.56 -16.47
N VAL A 273 -12.77 8.60 -17.08
CA VAL A 273 -14.08 8.19 -16.56
C VAL A 273 -13.82 7.56 -15.20
N LEU A 274 -14.14 8.28 -14.13
CA LEU A 274 -14.41 7.63 -12.85
C LEU A 274 -15.65 6.76 -13.05
N ASP A 275 -15.42 5.49 -13.42
CA ASP A 275 -16.42 4.45 -13.23
C ASP A 275 -16.87 4.55 -11.78
N ASN A 276 -18.15 4.85 -11.59
CA ASN A 276 -18.67 5.17 -10.28
C ASN A 276 -18.90 3.87 -9.52
N THR A 277 -17.79 3.20 -9.18
CA THR A 277 -17.70 2.07 -8.26
C THR A 277 -17.95 2.56 -6.83
N VAL A 278 -19.14 3.12 -6.64
CA VAL A 278 -20.02 2.72 -5.54
C VAL A 278 -20.00 1.19 -5.57
N ILE A 279 -19.08 0.62 -4.78
CA ILE A 279 -19.03 -0.82 -4.56
C ILE A 279 -20.42 -1.19 -4.07
N ASP A 280 -21.16 -1.97 -4.87
CA ASP A 280 -22.50 -2.38 -4.52
C ASP A 280 -22.41 -3.25 -3.27
N TYR A 281 -22.60 -2.60 -2.13
CA TYR A 281 -22.42 -3.19 -0.83
C TYR A 281 -23.53 -4.21 -0.54
N GLU A 282 -24.67 -4.13 -1.24
CA GLU A 282 -25.71 -5.15 -1.16
C GLU A 282 -25.31 -6.38 -1.98
N ALA A 283 -24.80 -6.22 -3.21
CA ALA A 283 -24.30 -7.32 -4.03
C ALA A 283 -23.09 -8.02 -3.41
N LEU A 284 -22.11 -7.27 -2.89
CA LEU A 284 -20.91 -7.84 -2.26
C LEU A 284 -21.26 -8.53 -0.93
N LEU A 285 -22.19 -7.97 -0.15
CA LEU A 285 -22.73 -8.61 1.06
C LEU A 285 -23.63 -9.82 0.73
N ALA A 286 -24.29 -9.84 -0.42
CA ALA A 286 -25.04 -11.00 -0.92
C ALA A 286 -24.08 -12.13 -1.36
N GLN A 287 -23.00 -11.82 -2.09
CA GLN A 287 -21.96 -12.80 -2.43
C GLN A 287 -21.28 -13.35 -1.17
N ALA A 288 -20.86 -12.47 -0.24
CA ALA A 288 -20.25 -12.88 1.02
C ALA A 288 -21.20 -13.77 1.84
N LYS A 289 -22.51 -13.47 1.89
CA LYS A 289 -23.51 -14.37 2.48
C LYS A 289 -23.59 -15.71 1.74
N ALA A 290 -23.61 -15.72 0.40
CA ALA A 290 -23.72 -16.95 -0.38
C ALA A 290 -22.53 -17.89 -0.13
N GLU A 291 -21.29 -17.38 -0.18
CA GLU A 291 -20.09 -18.17 0.14
C GLU A 291 -20.06 -18.65 1.60
N LEU A 292 -20.57 -17.84 2.53
CA LEU A 292 -20.63 -18.20 3.96
C LEU A 292 -21.70 -19.27 4.22
N TYR A 293 -22.84 -19.22 3.53
CA TYR A 293 -23.82 -20.31 3.52
C TYR A 293 -23.26 -21.58 2.88
N GLU A 294 -22.59 -21.50 1.73
CA GLU A 294 -22.03 -22.67 1.04
C GLU A 294 -20.97 -23.39 1.91
N LYS A 295 -20.17 -22.64 2.68
CA LYS A 295 -19.10 -23.18 3.53
C LYS A 295 -19.58 -23.62 4.93
N LEU A 296 -20.27 -22.76 5.70
CA LEU A 296 -20.66 -23.11 7.08
C LEU A 296 -21.87 -24.04 7.18
N HIS A 297 -22.81 -24.01 6.23
CA HIS A 297 -24.03 -24.82 6.32
C HIS A 297 -23.76 -26.35 6.33
N PRO A 298 -22.88 -26.93 5.49
CA PRO A 298 -22.52 -28.35 5.62
C PRO A 298 -21.76 -28.65 6.92
N GLU A 299 -20.80 -27.82 7.34
CA GLU A 299 -20.05 -28.02 8.59
C GLU A 299 -20.95 -27.99 9.84
N LEU A 300 -21.91 -27.06 9.89
CA LEU A 300 -22.89 -26.96 10.97
C LEU A 300 -23.85 -28.16 10.97
N ILE A 301 -24.28 -28.65 9.81
CA ILE A 301 -25.12 -29.85 9.71
C ILE A 301 -24.36 -31.10 10.15
N GLU A 302 -23.13 -31.30 9.68
CA GLU A 302 -22.31 -32.46 10.07
C GLU A 302 -22.05 -32.46 11.58
N LYS A 303 -21.71 -31.30 12.16
CA LYS A 303 -21.52 -31.17 13.61
C LYS A 303 -22.82 -31.41 14.39
N LEU A 304 -23.95 -30.80 14.00
CA LEU A 304 -25.23 -31.00 14.67
C LEU A 304 -25.69 -32.47 14.60
N LEU A 305 -25.44 -33.16 13.47
CA LEU A 305 -25.70 -34.59 13.33
C LEU A 305 -24.77 -35.45 14.21
N ALA A 306 -23.52 -35.04 14.39
CA ALA A 306 -22.58 -35.72 15.30
C ALA A 306 -23.00 -35.55 16.77
N ASP A 307 -23.35 -34.34 17.17
CA ASP A 307 -23.78 -34.00 18.54
C ASP A 307 -25.11 -34.73 18.88
N LEU A 308 -26.15 -34.65 18.01
CA LEU A 308 -27.41 -35.38 18.17
C LEU A 308 -27.21 -36.91 18.24
N LYS A 309 -26.27 -37.45 17.46
CA LYS A 309 -25.96 -38.89 17.46
C LYS A 309 -25.24 -39.32 18.74
N ALA A 310 -24.41 -38.47 19.33
CA ALA A 310 -23.78 -38.71 20.61
C ALA A 310 -24.80 -38.65 21.77
N GLU A 311 -25.68 -37.64 21.75
CA GLU A 311 -26.75 -37.46 22.75
C GLU A 311 -27.75 -38.61 22.73
N LEU A 312 -28.24 -39.02 21.55
CA LEU A 312 -29.10 -40.19 21.38
C LEU A 312 -28.41 -41.49 21.85
N GLN A 313 -27.10 -41.64 21.63
CA GLN A 313 -26.36 -42.80 22.16
C GLN A 313 -26.20 -42.76 23.69
N ALA A 314 -26.16 -41.59 24.31
CA ALA A 314 -26.15 -41.44 25.76
C ALA A 314 -27.52 -41.80 26.36
N GLU A 315 -28.62 -41.26 25.83
CA GLU A 315 -29.99 -41.62 26.24
C GLU A 315 -30.26 -43.11 26.08
N MET A 316 -29.92 -43.70 24.92
CA MET A 316 -30.11 -45.13 24.67
C MET A 316 -29.34 -46.00 25.67
N ARG A 317 -28.11 -45.61 26.06
CA ARG A 317 -27.35 -46.30 27.11
C ARG A 317 -28.04 -46.16 28.46
N GLN A 318 -28.45 -44.95 28.85
CA GLN A 318 -29.12 -44.70 30.13
C GLN A 318 -30.44 -45.49 30.25
N GLN A 319 -31.26 -45.54 29.18
CA GLN A 319 -32.46 -46.36 29.14
C GLN A 319 -32.16 -47.86 29.21
N THR A 320 -31.08 -48.32 28.54
CA THR A 320 -30.64 -49.72 28.60
C THR A 320 -30.16 -50.12 29.99
N GLU A 321 -29.44 -49.22 30.68
CA GLU A 321 -29.04 -49.41 32.09
C GLU A 321 -30.27 -49.44 33.00
N GLN A 322 -31.20 -48.47 32.86
CA GLN A 322 -32.45 -48.45 33.64
C GLN A 322 -33.29 -49.73 33.44
N LEU A 323 -33.43 -50.23 32.20
CA LEU A 323 -34.07 -51.50 31.90
C LEU A 323 -33.32 -52.69 32.51
N THR A 324 -31.99 -52.70 32.44
CA THR A 324 -31.15 -53.77 33.00
C THR A 324 -31.28 -53.83 34.52
N THR A 325 -31.28 -52.68 35.20
CA THR A 325 -31.51 -52.55 36.64
C THR A 325 -32.93 -52.98 37.00
N TYR A 326 -33.96 -52.50 36.30
CA TYR A 326 -35.35 -52.89 36.57
C TYR A 326 -35.59 -54.41 36.40
N ILE A 327 -34.98 -55.03 35.38
CA ILE A 327 -35.07 -56.48 35.16
C ILE A 327 -34.35 -57.26 36.27
N ASN A 328 -33.14 -56.85 36.67
CA ASN A 328 -32.33 -57.59 37.65
C ASN A 328 -32.73 -57.35 39.11
N GLU A 329 -33.18 -56.16 39.47
CA GLU A 329 -33.47 -55.76 40.86
C GLU A 329 -34.95 -55.88 41.23
N ASN A 330 -35.88 -55.60 40.30
CA ASN A 330 -37.30 -55.78 40.56
C ASN A 330 -37.81 -57.12 40.02
N LEU A 331 -37.86 -57.30 38.69
CA LEU A 331 -38.55 -58.46 38.09
C LEU A 331 -37.95 -59.80 38.52
N LYS A 332 -36.63 -59.95 38.42
CA LYS A 332 -35.93 -61.18 38.80
C LYS A 332 -36.10 -61.52 40.29
N ASN A 333 -36.04 -60.53 41.18
CA ASN A 333 -36.20 -60.75 42.61
C ASN A 333 -37.65 -61.06 42.98
N ALA A 334 -38.63 -60.36 42.41
CA ALA A 334 -40.05 -60.66 42.60
C ALA A 334 -40.40 -62.09 42.14
N ILE A 335 -39.92 -62.51 40.97
CA ILE A 335 -40.12 -63.88 40.46
C ILE A 335 -39.46 -64.93 41.37
N LEU A 336 -38.27 -64.65 41.92
CA LEU A 336 -37.60 -65.54 42.88
C LEU A 336 -38.33 -65.63 44.22
N GLU A 337 -38.92 -64.53 44.70
CA GLU A 337 -39.69 -64.48 45.93
C GLU A 337 -41.06 -65.17 45.77
N GLU A 338 -41.73 -64.98 44.63
CA GLU A 338 -42.99 -65.66 44.29
C GLU A 338 -42.79 -67.18 44.13
N LEU A 339 -41.75 -67.63 43.40
CA LEU A 339 -41.36 -69.04 43.31
C LEU A 339 -41.02 -69.64 44.68
N LYS A 340 -40.33 -68.89 45.54
CA LYS A 340 -40.02 -69.35 46.90
C LYS A 340 -41.30 -69.52 47.72
N ASN A 341 -42.20 -68.54 47.69
CA ASN A 341 -43.47 -68.61 48.41
C ASN A 341 -44.35 -69.78 47.91
N GLU A 342 -44.40 -70.04 46.60
CA GLU A 342 -45.10 -71.21 46.06
C GLU A 342 -44.45 -72.54 46.49
N MET A 343 -43.11 -72.62 46.51
CA MET A 343 -42.41 -73.80 47.03
C MET A 343 -42.64 -74.02 48.54
N ASP A 344 -42.62 -72.96 49.34
CA ASP A 344 -42.83 -73.04 50.79
C ASP A 344 -44.28 -73.47 51.11
N ASP A 345 -45.29 -72.91 50.43
CA ASP A 345 -46.69 -73.33 50.51
C ASP A 345 -46.89 -74.80 50.07
N ARG A 346 -46.31 -75.19 48.94
CA ARG A 346 -46.41 -76.55 48.39
C ARG A 346 -45.72 -77.58 49.29
N THR A 347 -44.63 -77.21 49.94
CA THR A 347 -43.92 -78.02 50.94
C THR A 347 -44.73 -78.11 52.24
N GLY A 348 -45.36 -77.02 52.67
CA GLY A 348 -46.28 -76.99 53.82
C GLY A 348 -47.49 -77.92 53.61
N LYS A 349 -48.16 -77.82 52.45
CA LYS A 349 -49.28 -78.69 52.06
C LYS A 349 -48.87 -80.16 51.98
N MET A 350 -47.69 -80.47 51.45
CA MET A 350 -47.15 -81.83 51.41
C MET A 350 -46.88 -82.38 52.82
N SER A 351 -46.37 -81.55 53.73
CA SER A 351 -46.15 -81.90 55.14
C SER A 351 -47.47 -82.14 55.90
N GLN A 352 -48.50 -81.30 55.65
CA GLN A 352 -49.85 -81.51 56.18
C GLN A 352 -50.44 -82.83 55.67
N MET A 353 -50.43 -83.07 54.36
CA MET A 353 -50.98 -84.29 53.75
C MET A 353 -50.27 -85.57 54.25
N LEU A 354 -48.96 -85.51 54.50
CA LEU A 354 -48.22 -86.60 55.15
C LEU A 354 -48.66 -86.80 56.61
N THR A 355 -48.89 -85.72 57.35
CA THR A 355 -49.35 -85.77 58.74
C THR A 355 -50.77 -86.35 58.84
N GLU A 356 -51.68 -85.92 57.97
CA GLU A 356 -53.04 -86.48 57.83
C GLU A 356 -52.98 -87.96 57.46
N LYS A 357 -52.13 -88.36 56.52
CA LYS A 357 -51.88 -89.78 56.17
C LYS A 357 -51.37 -90.60 57.35
N PHE A 358 -50.53 -90.03 58.22
CA PHE A 358 -50.04 -90.73 59.42
C PHE A 358 -51.13 -90.86 60.50
N GLU A 359 -51.98 -89.86 60.72
CA GLU A 359 -53.13 -89.97 61.63
C GLU A 359 -54.20 -90.92 61.09
N GLU A 360 -54.49 -90.89 59.78
CA GLU A 360 -55.39 -91.83 59.10
C GLU A 360 -54.89 -93.27 59.25
N PHE A 361 -53.62 -93.53 58.92
CA PHE A 361 -53.00 -94.85 59.08
C PHE A 361 -52.96 -95.32 60.55
N ARG A 362 -52.67 -94.41 61.49
CA ARG A 362 -52.69 -94.67 62.93
C ARG A 362 -54.08 -95.09 63.39
N LYS A 363 -55.13 -94.42 62.91
CA LYS A 363 -56.52 -94.73 63.22
C LYS A 363 -56.94 -96.07 62.61
N ASP A 364 -56.72 -96.29 61.32
CA ASP A 364 -57.01 -97.57 60.65
C ASP A 364 -56.31 -98.75 61.34
N THR A 365 -55.06 -98.57 61.76
CA THR A 365 -54.29 -99.58 62.49
C THR A 365 -54.88 -99.85 63.87
N TYR A 366 -55.36 -98.82 64.58
CA TYR A 366 -55.99 -98.93 65.89
C TYR A 366 -57.34 -99.65 65.81
N ASP A 367 -58.21 -99.18 64.91
CA ASP A 367 -59.57 -99.71 64.72
C ASP A 367 -59.52 -101.18 64.24
N GLN A 368 -58.63 -101.52 63.28
CA GLN A 368 -58.45 -102.90 62.83
C GLN A 368 -57.84 -103.84 63.90
N LEU A 369 -57.00 -103.33 64.82
CA LEU A 369 -56.50 -104.13 65.94
C LEU A 369 -57.59 -104.34 66.99
N TYR A 370 -58.38 -103.31 67.27
CA TYR A 370 -59.50 -103.37 68.21
C TYR A 370 -60.54 -104.41 67.78
N ASP A 371 -61.05 -104.31 66.54
CA ASP A 371 -62.06 -105.22 66.02
C ASP A 371 -61.56 -106.68 65.96
N LYS A 372 -60.29 -106.90 65.55
CA LYS A 372 -59.72 -108.25 65.46
C LYS A 372 -59.49 -108.89 66.83
N LEU A 373 -59.07 -108.14 67.85
CA LEU A 373 -59.02 -108.67 69.23
C LEU A 373 -60.43 -108.94 69.78
N TYR A 374 -61.37 -108.02 69.54
CA TYR A 374 -62.74 -108.12 70.05
C TYR A 374 -63.47 -109.34 69.47
N PHE A 375 -63.42 -109.54 68.15
CA PHE A 375 -64.00 -110.72 67.50
C PHE A 375 -63.33 -112.03 67.93
N ALA A 376 -61.99 -112.07 68.00
CA ALA A 376 -61.27 -113.30 68.39
C ALA A 376 -61.61 -113.76 69.81
N LEU A 377 -61.81 -112.82 70.75
CA LEU A 377 -62.28 -113.12 72.10
C LEU A 377 -63.75 -113.61 72.10
N PHE A 378 -64.63 -112.89 71.39
CA PHE A 378 -66.07 -113.17 71.39
C PHE A 378 -66.43 -114.51 70.72
N ASP A 379 -65.84 -114.79 69.55
CA ASP A 379 -66.10 -116.01 68.77
C ASP A 379 -65.62 -117.28 69.49
N SER A 380 -64.51 -117.18 70.24
CA SER A 380 -64.00 -118.28 71.07
C SER A 380 -64.96 -118.70 72.20
N LEU A 381 -65.78 -117.76 72.71
CA LEU A 381 -66.76 -118.01 73.76
C LEU A 381 -68.10 -118.53 73.19
N PHE A 382 -68.49 -118.08 72.01
CA PHE A 382 -69.79 -118.42 71.42
C PHE A 382 -69.85 -119.87 70.92
N ASN A 383 -68.80 -120.34 70.22
CA ASN A 383 -68.78 -121.67 69.60
C ASN A 383 -68.70 -122.86 70.60
N ALA A 384 -68.55 -122.59 71.90
CA ALA A 384 -68.38 -123.64 72.91
C ALA A 384 -69.71 -124.26 73.44
N LEU A 385 -70.89 -123.78 73.01
CA LEU A 385 -72.12 -123.91 73.81
C LEU A 385 -73.43 -124.34 73.12
N TYR A 386 -73.52 -124.67 71.82
CA TYR A 386 -74.85 -124.93 71.18
C TYR A 386 -74.88 -125.87 69.94
N VAL A 387 -75.88 -126.80 69.87
CA VAL A 387 -76.15 -127.76 68.75
C VAL A 387 -77.64 -128.22 68.69
N PRO A 388 -78.30 -128.39 67.51
CA PRO A 388 -79.71 -128.83 67.35
C PRO A 388 -79.97 -130.22 66.64
N GLU A 389 -81.24 -130.53 66.27
CA GLU A 389 -81.87 -131.86 65.98
C GLU A 389 -82.20 -132.22 64.48
N PRO A 390 -82.66 -133.47 64.14
CA PRO A 390 -83.31 -133.86 62.85
C PRO A 390 -84.60 -134.78 62.90
N GLU A 391 -85.20 -135.18 61.74
CA GLU A 391 -86.64 -135.53 61.46
C GLU A 391 -87.06 -137.00 61.04
N GLU A 392 -88.39 -137.25 60.86
CA GLU A 392 -89.29 -138.20 60.04
C GLU A 392 -90.49 -138.75 60.91
N LEU A 393 -91.71 -139.12 60.44
CA LEU A 393 -92.66 -138.63 59.41
C LEU A 393 -94.01 -139.45 59.44
N LYS A 394 -94.95 -139.12 58.51
CA LYS A 394 -95.97 -139.98 57.83
C LYS A 394 -97.35 -140.38 58.43
N PHE A 395 -98.33 -140.34 57.51
CA PHE A 395 -99.59 -141.11 57.35
C PHE A 395 -100.94 -140.65 57.99
N VAL A 396 -102.04 -141.07 57.33
CA VAL A 396 -103.49 -140.70 57.40
C VAL A 396 -104.31 -141.80 56.63
N PRO A 397 -105.67 -141.85 56.52
CA PRO A 397 -106.76 -140.89 56.87
C PRO A 397 -108.01 -141.54 57.56
N GLN A 398 -109.17 -140.84 57.53
CA GLN A 398 -110.62 -141.26 57.60
C GLN A 398 -111.01 -142.50 58.46
N ILE A 399 -112.03 -142.43 59.34
CA ILE A 399 -113.34 -141.72 59.27
C ILE A 399 -113.58 -140.85 60.51
#